data_AF-D2VRL9-F1
#
_entry.id   AF-D2VRL9-F1
#
_cell.length_a   1.000
_cell.length_b   1.000
_cell.length_c   1.000
_cell.angle_alpha   90.00
_cell.angle_beta   90.00
_cell.angle_gamma   90.00
#
_symmetry.space_group_name_H-M   'P 1'
#
loop_
_entity.id
_entity.type
_entity.pdbx_description
1 polymer ?
#
loop_
_entity_poly.entity_id
_entity_poly.type
_entity_poly.pdbx_seq_one_letter_code
_entity_poly.pdbx_strand_id
1 'polypeptide(L)'
;MWILEPFVSSSQIASNAAGSNLQIVYMVPNRSYIVGRKRDECEVFVDNDKSISRKHAVITVDDLSNIKQALIQFSDDPIIKPKLSVEDFSKYGTFVVKGTGSPEKLTTNTKTDLDGNWRIRFGVYQSIY
;
A
#
# COMPACT_ATOMS: atom_id res chain seq x y z
N MET A 1 9.00 8.47 -6.36
CA MET A 1 8.05 7.46 -6.89
C MET A 1 7.85 6.41 -5.82
N TRP A 2 6.63 5.91 -5.63
CA TRP A 2 6.35 4.80 -4.72
C TRP A 2 6.25 3.49 -5.49
N ILE A 3 6.66 2.39 -4.86
CA ILE A 3 6.59 1.05 -5.42
C ILE A 3 5.82 0.20 -4.40
N LEU A 4 4.78 -0.50 -4.85
CA LEU A 4 4.14 -1.56 -4.09
C LEU A 4 4.72 -2.88 -4.61
N GLU A 5 5.45 -3.59 -3.78
CA GLU A 5 6.00 -4.90 -4.14
C GLU A 5 5.44 -5.96 -3.19
N PRO A 6 5.15 -7.17 -3.66
CA PRO A 6 4.73 -8.24 -2.77
C PRO A 6 5.84 -8.60 -1.77
N PHE A 7 5.50 -8.70 -0.50
CA PHE A 7 6.42 -9.14 0.54
C PHE A 7 6.33 -10.66 0.72
N VAL A 8 7.39 -11.37 0.33
CA VAL A 8 7.51 -12.82 0.52
C VAL A 8 8.58 -13.08 1.58
N SER A 9 8.21 -13.63 2.74
CA SER A 9 9.21 -14.02 3.73
C SER A 9 9.98 -15.27 3.27
N SER A 10 11.23 -15.41 3.70
CA SER A 10 12.07 -16.58 3.37
C SER A 10 11.42 -17.92 3.75
N SER A 11 10.54 -17.92 4.77
CA SER A 11 9.74 -19.08 5.19
C SER A 11 8.55 -19.42 4.28
N GLN A 12 8.09 -18.49 3.44
CA GLN A 12 6.96 -18.67 2.52
C GLN A 12 7.39 -19.11 1.11
N ILE A 13 8.66 -18.92 0.74
CA ILE A 13 9.21 -19.36 -0.56
C ILE A 13 9.12 -20.90 -0.71
N ALA A 14 9.24 -21.63 0.40
CA ALA A 14 9.18 -23.10 0.40
C ALA A 14 7.75 -23.67 0.26
N SER A 15 6.70 -22.88 0.48
CA SER A 15 5.30 -23.35 0.48
C SER A 15 4.41 -22.76 -0.61
N ASN A 16 4.81 -21.67 -1.27
CA ASN A 16 3.95 -20.90 -2.18
C ASN A 16 4.37 -20.97 -3.66
N ALA A 17 4.50 -22.18 -4.21
CA ALA A 17 4.50 -22.38 -5.67
C ALA A 17 3.10 -22.25 -6.31
N ALA A 18 2.07 -21.91 -5.53
CA ALA A 18 0.68 -21.89 -6.00
C ALA A 18 -0.06 -20.61 -5.57
N GLY A 19 -0.05 -19.59 -6.43
CA GLY A 19 -1.30 -18.90 -6.76
C GLY A 19 -1.38 -17.39 -6.63
N SER A 20 -0.60 -16.68 -5.82
CA SER A 20 -0.73 -15.21 -5.81
C SER A 20 -0.09 -14.60 -7.07
N ASN A 21 -0.86 -13.80 -7.82
CA ASN A 21 -0.31 -12.92 -8.84
C ASN A 21 0.59 -11.90 -8.14
N LEU A 22 1.89 -12.16 -8.05
CA LEU A 22 2.86 -11.27 -7.42
C LEU A 22 3.12 -10.07 -8.34
N GLN A 23 2.25 -9.07 -8.28
CA GLN A 23 2.34 -7.87 -9.12
C GLN A 23 3.08 -6.75 -8.39
N ILE A 24 4.21 -6.32 -8.95
CA ILE A 24 4.85 -5.05 -8.57
C ILE A 24 4.09 -3.92 -9.24
N VAL A 25 3.72 -2.90 -8.47
CA VAL A 25 2.97 -1.73 -8.94
C VAL A 25 3.78 -0.46 -8.72
N TYR A 26 4.15 0.18 -9.82
CA TYR A 26 4.78 1.50 -9.80
C TYR A 26 3.70 2.57 -9.66
N MET A 27 3.72 3.29 -8.55
CA MET A 27 2.72 4.32 -8.28
C MET A 27 3.23 5.70 -8.70
N VAL A 28 2.59 6.24 -9.74
CA VAL A 28 2.76 7.62 -10.18
C VAL A 28 2.05 8.62 -9.25
N PRO A 29 2.61 9.82 -9.04
CA PRO A 29 1.97 10.90 -8.28
C PRO A 29 0.64 11.38 -8.88
N ASN A 30 -0.16 12.03 -8.03
CA ASN A 30 -1.51 12.53 -8.31
C ASN A 30 -2.48 11.45 -8.82
N ARG A 31 -2.35 10.24 -8.28
CA ARG A 31 -3.17 9.10 -8.67
C ARG A 31 -3.58 8.25 -7.47
N SER A 32 -4.78 7.69 -7.56
CA SER A 32 -5.29 6.69 -6.64
C SER A 32 -5.30 5.30 -7.30
N TYR A 33 -5.09 4.27 -6.48
CA TYR A 33 -5.06 2.87 -6.86
C TYR A 33 -6.03 2.11 -5.95
N ILE A 34 -7.01 1.47 -6.55
CA ILE A 34 -7.97 0.63 -5.84
C ILE A 34 -7.35 -0.76 -5.67
N VAL A 35 -7.24 -1.17 -4.41
CA VAL A 35 -6.84 -2.53 -4.03
C VAL A 35 -8.10 -3.36 -3.83
N GLY A 36 -8.16 -4.56 -4.39
CA GLY A 36 -9.30 -5.43 -4.16
C GLY A 36 -9.31 -6.71 -4.99
N ARG A 37 -10.37 -7.50 -4.79
CA ARG A 37 -10.57 -8.81 -5.42
C ARG A 37 -11.49 -8.79 -6.63
N LYS A 38 -11.89 -7.62 -7.13
CA LYS A 38 -12.68 -7.51 -8.38
C LYS A 38 -11.81 -6.93 -9.50
N ARG A 39 -11.40 -7.80 -10.43
CA ARG A 39 -10.39 -7.49 -11.47
C ARG A 39 -10.72 -6.24 -12.28
N ASP A 40 -11.98 -6.04 -12.64
CA ASP A 40 -12.38 -4.93 -13.52
C ASP A 40 -12.54 -3.58 -12.80
N GLU A 41 -12.36 -3.55 -11.48
CA GLU A 41 -12.53 -2.34 -10.64
C GLU A 41 -11.27 -2.00 -9.81
N CYS A 42 -10.18 -2.74 -9.98
CA CYS A 42 -9.00 -2.62 -9.13
C CYS A 42 -7.72 -2.54 -9.95
N GLU A 43 -6.93 -1.47 -9.76
CA GLU A 43 -5.58 -1.37 -10.30
C GLU A 43 -4.61 -2.33 -9.59
N VAL A 44 -4.85 -2.63 -8.31
CA VAL A 44 -4.11 -3.63 -7.54
C VAL A 44 -5.05 -4.80 -7.26
N PHE A 45 -5.02 -5.78 -8.15
CA PHE A 45 -5.89 -6.95 -8.10
C PHE A 45 -5.29 -8.08 -7.25
N VAL A 46 -6.07 -8.60 -6.31
CA VAL A 46 -5.70 -9.69 -5.42
C VAL A 46 -6.73 -10.81 -5.51
N ASP A 47 -6.44 -11.90 -6.25
CA ASP A 47 -7.38 -12.99 -6.54
C ASP A 47 -7.48 -14.04 -5.43
N ASN A 48 -6.35 -14.47 -4.88
CA ASN A 48 -6.27 -15.69 -4.07
C ASN A 48 -6.33 -15.49 -2.55
N ASP A 49 -6.86 -14.36 -2.11
CA ASP A 49 -7.09 -14.06 -0.71
C ASP A 49 -8.58 -13.76 -0.45
N LYS A 50 -9.27 -14.72 0.16
CA LYS A 50 -10.72 -14.63 0.45
C LYS A 50 -11.05 -13.57 1.49
N SER A 51 -10.07 -13.11 2.27
CA SER A 51 -10.24 -12.02 3.22
C SER A 51 -10.21 -10.64 2.54
N ILE A 52 -9.95 -10.58 1.24
CA ILE A 52 -9.97 -9.34 0.48
C ILE A 52 -11.38 -9.02 -0.02
N SER A 53 -11.91 -7.87 0.38
CA SER A 53 -13.12 -7.27 -0.19
C SER A 53 -12.97 -6.98 -1.69
N ARG A 54 -14.10 -6.93 -2.42
CA ARG A 54 -14.11 -6.58 -3.86
C ARG A 54 -13.42 -5.25 -4.13
N LYS A 55 -13.74 -4.23 -3.32
CA LYS A 55 -13.01 -2.97 -3.14
C LYS A 55 -12.53 -2.95 -1.69
N HIS A 56 -11.23 -3.05 -1.47
CA HIS A 56 -10.64 -3.28 -0.16
C HIS A 56 -10.04 -2.02 0.45
N ALA A 57 -9.15 -1.38 -0.29
CA ALA A 57 -8.49 -0.15 0.13
C ALA A 57 -8.27 0.75 -1.07
N VAL A 58 -8.03 2.03 -0.81
CA VAL A 58 -7.55 2.98 -1.81
C VAL A 58 -6.21 3.50 -1.35
N ILE A 59 -5.21 3.37 -2.22
CA ILE A 59 -3.89 3.96 -2.04
C ILE A 59 -3.85 5.22 -2.87
N THR A 60 -3.52 6.36 -2.27
CA THR A 60 -3.40 7.64 -2.99
C THR A 60 -1.97 8.14 -2.87
N VAL A 61 -1.36 8.43 -4.03
CA VAL A 61 -0.08 9.13 -4.12
C VAL A 61 -0.36 10.56 -4.49
N ASP A 62 -0.22 11.46 -3.53
CA ASP A 62 -0.38 12.89 -3.72
C ASP A 62 0.99 13.50 -4.06
N ASP A 63 1.05 14.30 -5.13
CA ASP A 63 2.24 15.10 -5.41
C ASP A 63 2.33 16.27 -4.41
N LEU A 64 3.55 16.64 -4.08
CA LEU A 64 3.83 17.89 -3.37
C LEU A 64 3.73 19.04 -4.38
N SER A 65 2.51 19.29 -4.85
CA SER A 65 2.16 20.34 -5.81
C SER A 65 2.52 21.76 -5.33
N ASN A 66 2.94 21.90 -4.06
CA ASN A 66 3.53 23.11 -3.52
C ASN A 66 5.03 22.95 -3.23
N ILE A 67 5.78 22.65 -4.30
CA ILE A 67 7.25 22.54 -4.33
C ILE A 67 7.93 23.73 -3.63
N LYS A 68 7.36 24.94 -3.71
CA LYS A 68 7.88 26.14 -3.03
C LYS A 68 7.88 26.02 -1.51
N GLN A 69 6.82 25.50 -0.90
CA GLN A 69 6.78 25.27 0.55
C GLN A 69 7.75 24.15 0.99
N ALA A 70 7.90 23.10 0.16
CA ALA A 70 8.83 22.01 0.42
C ALA A 70 10.29 22.49 0.34
N LEU A 71 10.65 23.30 -0.67
CA LEU A 71 11.99 23.86 -0.84
C LEU A 71 12.41 24.83 0.29
N ILE A 72 11.45 25.53 0.92
CA ILE A 72 11.74 26.46 2.03
C ILE A 72 12.12 25.72 3.33
N GLN A 73 11.68 24.47 3.52
CA GLN A 73 11.93 23.72 4.76
C GLN A 73 13.25 22.93 4.77
N PHE A 74 13.88 22.73 3.61
CA PHE A 74 15.10 21.94 3.49
C PHE A 74 16.23 22.82 2.96
N SER A 75 17.17 23.16 3.83
CA SER A 75 18.36 23.97 3.50
C SER A 75 19.45 23.20 2.76
N ASP A 76 19.32 21.87 2.67
CA ASP A 76 20.17 20.97 1.89
C ASP A 76 19.29 20.20 0.89
N ASP A 77 19.75 20.09 -0.36
CA ASP A 77 19.07 19.54 -1.54
C ASP A 77 17.84 18.63 -1.25
N PRO A 78 16.60 19.17 -1.26
CA PRO A 78 15.43 18.40 -0.85
C PRO A 78 15.08 17.36 -1.90
N ILE A 79 15.24 16.09 -1.53
CA ILE A 79 14.56 14.99 -2.21
C ILE A 79 13.05 15.13 -1.89
N ILE A 80 12.32 15.81 -2.77
CA ILE A 80 10.86 15.95 -2.71
C ILE A 80 10.26 14.57 -2.98
N LYS A 81 9.74 13.92 -1.94
CA LYS A 81 9.05 12.63 -2.04
C LYS A 81 7.54 12.86 -2.06
N PRO A 82 6.79 12.28 -3.02
CA PRO A 82 5.33 12.36 -3.00
C PRO A 82 4.77 11.72 -1.73
N LYS A 83 3.62 12.19 -1.25
CA LYS A 83 2.97 11.64 -0.05
C LYS A 83 2.16 10.40 -0.43
N LEU A 84 2.31 9.33 0.34
CA LEU A 84 1.50 8.12 0.21
C LEU A 84 0.47 8.09 1.33
N SER A 85 -0.74 7.65 0.99
CA SER A 85 -1.81 7.47 1.97
C SER A 85 -2.65 6.25 1.63
N VAL A 86 -3.21 5.63 2.65
CA VAL A 86 -4.05 4.43 2.53
C VAL A 86 -5.35 4.65 3.28
N GLU A 87 -6.45 4.27 2.64
CA GLU A 87 -7.78 4.28 3.25
C GLU A 87 -8.41 2.88 3.13
N ASP A 88 -8.80 2.31 4.27
CA ASP A 88 -9.42 0.99 4.37
C ASP A 88 -10.94 1.05 4.23
N PHE A 89 -11.51 0.18 3.40
CA PHE A 89 -12.96 0.00 3.20
C PHE A 89 -13.39 -1.45 3.44
N SER A 90 -12.51 -2.26 4.03
CA SER A 90 -12.63 -3.71 3.97
C SER A 90 -13.39 -4.29 5.15
N LYS A 91 -13.86 -5.54 5.00
CA LYS A 91 -14.53 -6.28 6.09
C LYS A 91 -13.55 -6.72 7.18
N TYR A 92 -12.35 -7.14 6.78
CA TYR A 92 -11.36 -7.76 7.67
C TYR A 92 -10.23 -6.82 8.10
N GLY A 93 -10.17 -5.63 7.50
CA GLY A 93 -9.22 -4.57 7.79
C GLY A 93 -7.96 -4.60 6.93
N THR A 94 -7.27 -3.47 6.94
CA THR A 94 -5.92 -3.27 6.43
C THR A 94 -4.98 -3.03 7.62
N PHE A 95 -3.79 -3.62 7.58
CA PHE A 95 -2.81 -3.52 8.66
C PHE A 95 -1.48 -2.96 8.13
N VAL A 96 -0.82 -2.09 8.89
CA VAL A 96 0.46 -1.48 8.51
C VAL A 96 1.54 -1.76 9.55
N VAL A 97 2.79 -1.89 9.11
CA VAL A 97 3.97 -2.07 9.96
C VAL A 97 5.06 -1.10 9.53
N LYS A 98 5.56 -0.27 10.46
CA LYS A 98 6.75 0.56 10.24
C LYS A 98 7.99 -0.22 10.68
N GLY A 99 8.90 -0.52 9.74
CA GLY A 99 10.15 -1.22 10.05
C GLY A 99 9.94 -2.58 10.74
N THR A 100 10.43 -2.72 11.97
CA THR A 100 10.31 -3.94 12.81
C THR A 100 9.22 -3.84 13.89
N GLY A 101 8.33 -2.85 13.78
CA GLY A 101 7.23 -2.66 14.73
C GLY A 101 6.16 -3.76 14.69
N SER A 102 5.15 -3.62 15.54
CA SER A 102 3.95 -4.45 15.52
C SER A 102 2.99 -4.02 14.40
N PRO A 103 2.18 -4.94 13.84
CA PRO A 103 1.11 -4.59 12.93
C PRO A 103 0.01 -3.78 13.61
N GLU A 104 -0.35 -2.66 13.01
CA GLU A 104 -1.43 -1.78 13.45
C GLU A 104 -2.58 -1.84 12.45
N LYS A 105 -3.80 -2.04 12.94
CA LYS A 105 -5.00 -2.03 12.09
C LYS A 105 -5.40 -0.59 11.79
N LEU A 106 -5.56 -0.26 10.52
CA LEU A 106 -6.07 1.05 10.10
C LEU A 106 -7.53 1.21 10.51
N THR A 107 -7.91 2.44 10.86
CA THR A 107 -9.31 2.82 11.06
C THR A 107 -10.02 2.85 9.71
N THR A 108 -11.11 2.10 9.57
CA THR A 108 -11.90 2.04 8.33
C THR A 108 -12.47 3.43 7.98
N ASN A 109 -12.51 3.77 6.69
CA ASN A 109 -12.92 5.06 6.12
C ASN A 109 -12.14 6.26 6.69
N THR A 110 -10.85 6.06 7.01
CA THR A 110 -9.95 7.13 7.44
C THR A 110 -8.65 7.03 6.67
N LYS A 111 -8.26 8.16 6.06
CA LYS A 111 -7.00 8.30 5.34
C LYS A 111 -5.83 8.30 6.33
N THR A 112 -4.89 7.38 6.15
CA THR A 112 -3.67 7.28 6.96
C THR A 112 -2.45 7.54 6.08
N ASP A 113 -1.63 8.52 6.45
CA ASP A 113 -0.41 8.87 5.71
C ASP A 113 0.73 7.92 6.07
N LEU A 114 1.46 7.45 5.05
CA LEU A 114 2.64 6.58 5.18
C LEU A 114 3.88 7.35 4.71
N ASP A 115 4.85 7.50 5.61
CA ASP A 115 5.99 8.42 5.49
C ASP A 115 7.34 7.73 5.19
N GLY A 116 7.34 6.47 4.77
CA GLY A 116 8.58 5.72 4.54
C GLY A 116 8.39 4.29 4.05
N ASN A 117 9.28 3.40 4.42
CA ASN A 117 9.18 1.98 4.06
C ASN A 117 8.25 1.28 5.06
N TRP A 118 7.01 1.08 4.64
CA TRP A 118 5.96 0.41 5.40
C TRP A 118 5.63 -0.93 4.75
N ARG A 119 5.31 -1.94 5.57
CA ARG A 119 4.61 -3.13 5.09
C ARG A 119 3.12 -2.94 5.27
N ILE A 120 2.34 -3.35 4.28
CA ILE A 120 0.89 -3.28 4.27
C ILE A 120 0.35 -4.69 4.07
N ARG A 121 -0.49 -5.15 4.99
CA ARG A 121 -1.27 -6.37 4.83
C ARG A 121 -2.72 -6.01 4.58
N PHE A 122 -3.25 -6.43 3.45
CA PHE A 122 -4.67 -6.36 3.17
C PHE A 122 -5.33 -7.64 3.70
N GLY A 123 -6.39 -7.50 4.50
CA GLY A 123 -7.06 -8.63 5.12
C GLY A 123 -6.19 -9.37 6.15
N VAL A 124 -6.44 -10.67 6.31
CA VAL A 124 -5.89 -11.49 7.39
C VAL A 124 -5.09 -12.72 6.91
N TYR A 125 -4.96 -12.92 5.60
CA TYR A 125 -4.16 -14.00 5.04
C TYR A 125 -2.82 -13.49 4.49
N GLN A 126 -2.50 -13.80 3.23
CA GLN A 126 -1.13 -13.71 2.68
C GLN A 126 -0.92 -12.49 1.77
N SER A 127 -1.87 -11.55 1.72
CA SER A 127 -1.76 -10.35 0.88
C SER A 127 -0.92 -9.26 1.55
N ILE A 128 0.39 -9.52 1.66
CA ILE A 128 1.37 -8.60 2.25
C ILE A 128 2.22 -7.98 1.14
N TYR A 129 2.37 -6.66 1.22
CA TYR A 129 3.19 -5.83 0.35
C TYR A 129 4.15 -5.00 1.20
#